data_AF-A0A2W6C4M5-F1
#
_entry.id   AF-A0A2W6C4M5-F1
#
_cell.length_a   1.000
_cell.length_b   1.000
_cell.length_c   1.000
_cell.angle_alpha   90.00
_cell.angle_beta   90.00
_cell.angle_gamma   90.00
#
_symmetry.space_group_name_H-M   'P 1'
#
loop_
_entity.id
_entity.type
_entity.pdbx_description
1 polymer ?
#
loop_
_entity_poly.entity_id
_entity_poly.type
_entity_poly.pdbx_seq_one_letter_code
_entity_poly.pdbx_strand_id
1 'polypeptide(L)' 'MIEVYCPECADLRVFEQPPCVDGHGMDCPEWLCLTCGTALLIGVPVELREQLPRTFSSRAA' A
#
# COMPACT_ATOMS: atom_id res chain seq x y z
N MET A 1 -15.52 -3.24 6.14
CA MET A 1 -14.73 -4.48 6.30
C MET A 1 -14.64 -5.17 4.96
N ILE A 2 -13.51 -5.81 4.65
CA ILE A 2 -13.23 -6.47 3.36
C ILE A 2 -12.63 -7.86 3.60
N GLU A 3 -12.70 -8.75 2.62
CA GLU A 3 -12.05 -10.07 2.65
C GLU A 3 -10.89 -10.11 1.64
N VAL A 4 -9.69 -10.41 2.14
CA VAL A 4 -8.45 -10.39 1.35
C VAL A 4 -7.44 -11.38 1.95
N TYR A 5 -6.50 -11.86 1.14
CA TYR A 5 -5.44 -12.77 1.59
C TYR A 5 -4.50 -12.08 2.58
N CYS A 6 -4.35 -12.67 3.76
CA CYS A 6 -3.39 -12.22 4.76
C CYS A 6 -2.09 -13.03 4.63
N PRO A 7 -0.93 -12.39 4.42
CA PRO A 7 0.34 -13.10 4.25
C PRO A 7 0.79 -13.83 5.52
N GLU A 8 0.53 -13.28 6.71
CA GLU A 8 0.92 -13.89 7.98
C GLU A 8 0.02 -15.07 8.37
N CYS A 9 -1.28 -15.02 8.04
CA CYS A 9 -2.18 -16.16 8.27
C CYS A 9 -2.13 -17.21 7.15
N ALA A 10 -1.55 -16.86 6.01
CA ALA A 10 -1.55 -17.65 4.78
C ALA A 10 -2.96 -18.10 4.32
N ASP A 11 -3.97 -17.23 4.48
CA ASP A 11 -5.38 -17.54 4.19
C ASP A 11 -6.18 -16.26 3.91
N LEU A 12 -7.39 -16.40 3.37
CA LEU A 12 -8.36 -15.29 3.28
C LEU A 12 -8.83 -14.92 4.70
N ARG A 13 -8.76 -13.63 5.02
CA ARG A 13 -9.19 -13.08 6.31
C ARG A 13 -10.01 -11.82 6.10
N VAL A 14 -10.82 -11.51 7.11
CA VAL A 14 -11.55 -10.25 7.18
C VAL A 14 -10.64 -9.18 7.76
N PHE A 15 -10.65 -8.01 7.11
CA PHE A 15 -9.93 -6.83 7.52
C PHE A 15 -10.88 -5.69 7.85
N GLU A 16 -10.50 -4.89 8.84
CA GLU A 16 -11.18 -3.64 9.20
C GLU A 16 -10.28 -2.43 8.97
N GLN A 17 -10.90 -1.27 8.76
CA GLN A 17 -10.21 0.00 8.66
C GLN A 17 -10.22 0.62 10.07
N PRO A 18 -9.08 0.73 10.76
CA PRO A 18 -9.04 1.34 12.08
C PRO A 18 -9.33 2.85 11.99
N PRO A 19 -9.61 3.53 13.11
CA PRO A 19 -9.62 4.99 13.15
C PRO A 19 -8.29 5.54 12.60
N CYS A 20 -8.36 6.32 11.53
CA CYS A 20 -7.17 6.87 10.89
C CYS A 20 -6.64 8.08 11.68
N VAL A 21 -5.45 7.94 12.28
CA VAL A 21 -4.76 9.03 12.99
C VAL A 21 -4.20 10.08 12.03
N ASP A 22 -3.84 9.66 10.82
CA ASP A 22 -3.22 10.52 9.80
C ASP A 22 -4.21 11.45 9.08
N GLY A 23 -5.51 11.37 9.40
CA GLY A 23 -6.52 12.30 8.90
C GLY A 23 -7.06 11.99 7.50
N HIS A 24 -6.86 10.78 6.99
CA HIS A 24 -7.41 10.34 5.69
C HIS A 24 -8.92 10.03 5.73
N GLY A 25 -9.55 10.05 6.91
CA GLY A 25 -10.98 9.78 7.05
C GLY A 25 -11.38 8.42 6.49
N MET A 26 -12.41 8.40 5.63
CA MET A 26 -12.92 7.18 5.00
C MET A 26 -12.00 6.62 3.91
N ASP A 27 -11.05 7.42 3.41
CA ASP A 27 -10.13 7.04 2.35
C ASP A 27 -8.79 6.51 2.89
N CYS A 28 -8.74 6.16 4.19
CA CYS A 28 -7.53 5.61 4.79
C CYS A 28 -7.14 4.29 4.11
N PRO A 29 -5.90 4.18 3.57
CA PRO A 29 -5.50 2.98 2.88
C PRO A 29 -5.18 1.81 3.83
N GLU A 30 -5.17 2.03 5.14
CA GLU A 30 -4.79 1.03 6.13
C GLU A 30 -5.93 0.08 6.47
N TRP A 31 -5.65 -1.22 6.37
CA TRP A 31 -6.57 -2.28 6.71
C TRP A 31 -5.88 -3.28 7.64
N LEU A 32 -6.43 -3.56 8.82
CA LEU A 32 -5.92 -4.54 9.76
C LEU A 32 -6.67 -5.87 9.69
N CYS A 33 -5.92 -6.97 9.65
CA CYS A 33 -6.47 -8.31 9.78
C CYS A 33 -7.06 -8.48 11.17
N LEU A 34 -8.36 -8.81 11.24
CA LEU A 34 -9.06 -9.01 12.52
C LEU A 34 -8.55 -10.23 13.31
N THR A 35 -7.78 -11.12 12.67
CA THR A 35 -7.26 -12.34 13.30
C THR A 35 -5.86 -12.15 13.89
N CYS A 36 -4.92 -11.59 13.13
CA CYS A 36 -3.51 -11.50 13.54
C CYS A 36 -2.98 -10.07 13.69
N GLY A 37 -3.75 -9.05 13.29
CA GLY A 37 -3.34 -7.64 13.38
C GLY A 37 -2.41 -7.16 12.26
N THR A 38 -2.06 -7.99 11.27
CA THR A 38 -1.27 -7.55 10.11
C THR A 38 -1.98 -6.43 9.35
N ALA A 39 -1.26 -5.36 9.03
CA ALA A 39 -1.78 -4.23 8.26
C ALA A 39 -1.42 -4.35 6.77
N LEU A 40 -2.36 -4.03 5.89
CA LEU A 40 -2.16 -3.90 4.45
C LEU A 40 -2.54 -2.48 4.00
N LEU A 41 -1.83 -1.97 2.99
CA LEU A 41 -2.17 -0.72 2.30
C LEU A 41 -2.93 -1.05 1.00
N ILE A 42 -4.20 -0.68 0.93
CA ILE A 42 -5.10 -0.97 -0.20
C ILE A 42 -5.69 0.33 -0.73
N GLY A 43 -5.74 0.49 -2.05
CA GLY A 43 -6.27 1.68 -2.71
C GLY A 43 -5.27 2.83 -2.85
N VAL A 44 -3.99 2.61 -2.54
CA VAL A 44 -2.92 3.59 -2.75
C VAL A 44 -2.56 3.63 -4.24
N PRO A 45 -2.64 4.79 -4.92
CA PRO A 45 -2.11 4.93 -6.27
C PRO A 45 -0.60 4.65 -6.27
N VAL A 46 -0.17 3.74 -7.12
CA VAL A 46 1.26 3.50 -7.36
C VAL A 46 1.73 4.41 -8.48
N GLU A 47 2.48 5.45 -8.13
CA GLU A 47 3.18 6.26 -9.13
C GLU A 47 4.30 5.43 -9.73
N LEU A 48 4.13 5.01 -10.98
CA LEU A 48 5.19 4.39 -11.78
C LEU A 48 6.24 5.47 -12.05
N ARG A 49 7.25 5.54 -11.19
CA ARG A 49 8.47 6.31 -11.50
C ARG A 49 9.13 5.67 -12.70
N GLU A 50 8.97 6.28 -13.87
CA GLU A 50 9.85 6.03 -15.01
C GLU A 50 11.27 6.38 -14.57
N GLN A 51 12.04 5.35 -14.19
CA GLN A 51 13.48 5.46 -14.03
C GLN A 51 14.08 5.64 -15.42
N LEU A 52 13.84 6.79 -16.04
CA LEU A 52 14.46 7.16 -17.30
C LEU A 52 15.98 7.13 -17.07
N PRO A 53 16.73 6.36 -17.87
CA PRO A 53 18.18 6.34 -17.75
C PRO A 53 18.67 7.78 -17.95
N ARG A 54 19.42 8.30 -16.98
CA ARG A 54 20.15 9.56 -17.14
C ARG A 54 21.16 9.34 -18.26
N THR A 55 20.77 9.60 -19.50
CA THR A 55 21.74 9.75 -20.58
C THR A 55 22.51 11.01 -20.27
N PHE A 56 23.67 10.83 -19.62
CA PHE A 56 24.67 11.88 -19.50
C PHE A 56 25.08 12.24 -20.93
N SER A 57 24.55 13.36 -21.44
CA SER A 57 25.06 13.97 -22.65
C SER A 57 26.47 14.46 -22.34
N SER A 58 27.47 13.62 -22.65
CA SER A 58 28.85 14.07 -22.79
C SER A 58 28.86 15.09 -23.93
N ARG A 59 28.99 16.38 -23.60
CA ARG A 59 29.36 17.38 -24.61
C ARG A 59 30.73 17.00 -25.17
N ALA A 60 30.79 16.75 -26.48
CA ALA A 60 32.03 16.64 -27.24
C ALA A 60 32.82 17.95 -27.15
N ALA A 61 34.15 17.84 -26.99
CA ALA A 61 35.12 18.90 -27.15
C ALA A 61 36.00 18.58 -28.37
#